data_AF-A0A8S3RAU4-F1
#
_entry.id   AF-A0A8S3RAU4-F1
#
_cell.length_a   1.000
_cell.length_b   1.000
_cell.length_c   1.000
_cell.angle_alpha   90.00
_cell.angle_beta   90.00
_cell.angle_gamma   90.00
#
_symmetry.space_group_name_H-M   'P 1'
#
loop_
_entity.id
_entity.type
_entity.pdbx_description
1 polymer ?
#
loop_
_entity_poly.entity_id
_entity_poly.type
_entity_poly.pdbx_seq_one_letter_code
_entity_poly.pdbx_strand_id
1 'polypeptide(L)'
;MSNACERIDQTDRDVSQITSEVGSLRLQTDKIVQIKGHFQRTLAWLARLRERWLIVIDNADTDTISGNLKELALGTWKRDTRGHFIITTRREPLAVAETFHIDKNNCNYLETLSEEEGVQFMIKRTEMSDECSIGSISKLVNELGGLPLALEQAAAHIKCLQCSFKHYLAKFEKKRLKYNKEHKSSV
;
A
#
# COMPACT_ATOMS: atom_id res chain seq x y z
N MET A 1 -5.92 61.92 -14.68
CA MET A 1 -5.52 61.45 -13.33
C MET A 1 -6.00 60.02 -13.01
N SER A 2 -6.85 59.38 -13.84
CA SER A 2 -7.40 58.02 -13.57
C SER A 2 -6.36 56.89 -13.62
N ASN A 3 -5.46 56.88 -14.61
CA ASN A 3 -4.54 55.75 -14.86
C ASN A 3 -3.38 55.59 -13.84
N ALA A 4 -3.24 56.52 -12.89
CA ALA A 4 -2.21 56.43 -11.84
C ALA A 4 -2.76 55.72 -10.59
N CYS A 5 -4.02 56.00 -10.22
CA CYS A 5 -4.70 55.37 -9.09
C CYS A 5 -4.93 53.88 -9.33
N GLU A 6 -5.42 53.50 -10.52
CA GLU A 6 -5.62 52.08 -10.88
C GLU A 6 -4.31 51.28 -10.90
N ARG A 7 -3.18 51.91 -11.27
CA ARG A 7 -1.87 51.25 -11.26
C ARG A 7 -1.35 51.04 -9.83
N ILE A 8 -1.65 51.96 -8.91
CA ILE A 8 -1.30 51.82 -7.49
C ILE A 8 -2.15 50.71 -6.87
N ASP A 9 -3.46 50.68 -7.11
CA ASP A 9 -4.38 49.64 -6.61
C ASP A 9 -4.07 48.24 -7.17
N GLN A 10 -3.54 48.16 -8.40
CA GLN A 10 -3.08 46.88 -8.95
C GLN A 10 -1.77 46.44 -8.29
N THR A 11 -0.83 47.36 -8.08
CA THR A 11 0.46 47.06 -7.45
C THR A 11 0.28 46.58 -6.00
N ASP A 12 -0.62 47.20 -5.22
CA ASP A 12 -0.90 46.79 -3.84
C ASP A 12 -1.56 45.41 -3.75
N ARG A 13 -2.41 45.06 -4.73
CA ARG A 13 -2.98 43.70 -4.85
C ARG A 13 -1.91 42.67 -5.17
N ASP A 14 -0.99 42.98 -6.09
CA ASP A 14 0.10 42.08 -6.46
C ASP A 14 1.08 41.87 -5.27
N VAL A 15 1.40 42.93 -4.51
CA VAL A 15 2.23 42.82 -3.30
C VAL A 15 1.55 41.99 -2.20
N SER A 16 0.24 42.14 -2.03
CA SER A 16 -0.55 41.34 -1.08
C SER A 16 -0.58 39.85 -1.47
N GLN A 17 -0.67 39.56 -2.76
CA GLN A 17 -0.60 38.18 -3.25
C GLN A 17 0.79 37.58 -3.02
N ILE A 18 1.86 38.29 -3.39
CA ILE A 18 3.24 37.84 -3.21
C ILE A 18 3.54 37.58 -1.72
N THR A 19 3.13 38.48 -0.82
CA THR A 19 3.35 38.31 0.62
C THR A 19 2.64 37.08 1.18
N SER A 20 1.45 36.75 0.67
CA SER A 20 0.71 35.54 1.04
C SER A 20 1.40 34.25 0.54
N GLU A 21 1.91 34.26 -0.69
CA GLU A 21 2.63 33.13 -1.30
C GLU A 21 3.95 32.87 -0.57
N VAL A 22 4.72 33.92 -0.27
CA VAL A 22 5.96 33.85 0.52
C VAL A 22 5.68 33.33 1.93
N GLY A 23 4.57 33.75 2.55
CA GLY A 23 4.13 33.24 3.86
C GLY A 23 3.84 31.73 3.83
N SER A 24 3.12 31.25 2.81
CA SER A 24 2.83 29.83 2.60
C SER A 24 4.10 29.00 2.38
N LEU A 25 5.01 29.47 1.53
CA LEU A 25 6.32 28.85 1.27
C LEU A 25 7.17 28.74 2.53
N ARG A 26 7.17 29.78 3.37
CA ARG A 26 7.90 29.78 4.66
C ARG A 26 7.33 28.75 5.63
N LEU A 27 6.01 28.69 5.78
CA LEU A 27 5.35 27.70 6.63
C LEU A 27 5.62 26.25 6.17
N GLN A 28 5.65 26.01 4.85
CA GLN A 28 6.04 24.72 4.30
C GLN A 28 7.51 24.40 4.60
N THR A 29 8.40 25.38 4.48
CA THR A 29 9.82 25.23 4.78
C THR A 29 10.05 24.90 6.26
N ASP A 30 9.39 25.61 7.17
CA ASP A 30 9.49 25.37 8.62
C ASP A 30 8.99 23.97 9.01
N LYS A 31 7.87 23.53 8.41
CA LYS A 31 7.38 22.14 8.59
C LYS A 31 8.39 21.11 8.11
N ILE A 32 9.02 21.33 6.96
CA ILE A 32 10.05 20.42 6.42
C ILE A 32 11.26 20.35 7.36
N VAL A 33 11.73 21.50 7.86
CA VAL A 33 12.85 21.57 8.82
C VAL A 33 12.50 20.81 10.11
N GLN A 34 11.29 21.00 10.64
CA GLN A 34 10.84 20.32 11.84
C GLN A 34 10.76 18.79 11.65
N ILE A 35 10.19 18.33 10.53
CA ILE A 35 10.10 16.90 10.18
C ILE A 35 11.50 16.29 10.08
N LYS A 36 12.44 16.96 9.39
CA LYS A 36 13.83 16.51 9.30
C LYS A 36 14.49 16.44 10.68
N GLY A 37 14.25 17.42 11.55
CA GLY A 37 14.76 17.44 12.92
C GLY A 37 14.24 16.28 13.77
N HIS A 38 12.96 15.93 13.65
CA HIS A 38 12.39 14.77 14.33
C HIS A 38 12.98 13.45 13.82
N PHE A 39 13.10 13.31 12.50
CA PHE A 39 13.67 12.12 11.88
C PHE A 39 15.10 11.83 12.38
N GLN A 40 15.97 12.84 12.37
CA GLN A 40 17.35 12.70 12.86
C GLN A 40 17.43 12.32 14.34
N ARG A 41 16.57 12.91 15.19
CA ARG A 41 16.49 12.53 16.61
C ARG A 41 16.05 11.09 16.80
N THR A 42 15.08 10.62 16.01
CA THR A 42 14.65 9.22 16.03
C THR A 42 15.78 8.28 15.63
N LEU A 43 16.53 8.57 14.56
CA LEU A 43 17.68 7.75 14.17
C LEU A 43 18.75 7.72 15.27
N ALA A 44 19.06 8.87 15.87
CA ALA A 44 20.01 8.95 16.97
C ALA A 44 19.55 8.18 18.22
N TRP A 45 18.24 8.19 18.51
CA TRP A 45 17.66 7.39 19.58
C TRP A 45 17.75 5.89 19.28
N LEU A 46 17.34 5.44 18.09
CA LEU A 46 17.45 4.05 17.65
C LEU A 46 18.90 3.54 17.69
N ALA A 47 19.86 4.38 17.29
CA ALA A 47 21.28 4.05 17.32
C ALA A 47 21.84 3.80 18.73
N ARG A 48 21.18 4.32 19.77
CA ARG A 48 21.58 4.15 21.18
C ARG A 48 20.86 3.01 21.88
N LEU A 49 19.82 2.44 21.28
CA LEU A 49 19.09 1.33 21.88
C LEU A 49 19.99 0.08 21.97
N ARG A 50 20.11 -0.45 23.19
CA ARG A 50 20.84 -1.72 23.44
C ARG A 50 19.94 -2.95 23.34
N GLU A 51 18.63 -2.74 23.32
CA GLU A 51 17.61 -3.76 23.15
C GLU A 51 17.39 -4.09 21.68
N ARG A 52 16.82 -5.29 21.42
CA ARG A 52 16.38 -5.65 20.07
C ARG A 52 15.15 -4.85 19.70
N TRP A 53 15.09 -4.37 18.46
CA TRP A 53 13.94 -3.65 17.93
C TRP A 53 13.64 -4.09 16.50
N LEU A 54 12.41 -3.82 16.07
CA LEU A 54 11.93 -4.15 14.73
C LEU A 54 11.18 -2.95 14.18
N ILE A 55 11.47 -2.57 12.94
CA ILE A 55 10.75 -1.54 12.20
C ILE A 55 10.09 -2.20 10.98
N VAL A 56 8.79 -1.98 10.82
CA VAL A 56 8.05 -2.42 9.64
C VAL A 56 7.83 -1.21 8.73
N ILE A 57 8.34 -1.29 7.51
CA ILE A 57 8.10 -0.32 6.44
C ILE A 57 7.04 -0.94 5.54
N ASP A 58 5.81 -0.48 5.71
CA ASP A 58 4.67 -1.02 4.98
C ASP A 58 4.47 -0.33 3.63
N ASN A 59 4.08 -1.09 2.61
CA ASN A 59 3.64 -0.59 1.30
C ASN A 59 4.69 0.30 0.58
N ALA A 60 5.96 -0.13 0.58
CA ALA A 60 7.08 0.57 -0.04
C ALA A 60 7.11 0.38 -1.58
N ASP A 61 6.09 0.87 -2.26
CA ASP A 61 5.85 0.57 -3.68
C ASP A 61 6.44 1.60 -4.65
N THR A 62 6.98 2.71 -4.15
CA THR A 62 7.55 3.75 -5.00
C THR A 62 8.92 3.31 -5.52
N ASP A 63 9.15 3.49 -6.82
CA ASP A 63 10.46 3.23 -7.43
C ASP A 63 11.54 4.21 -6.97
N THR A 64 11.12 5.41 -6.56
CA THR A 64 12.00 6.39 -5.94
C THR A 64 11.95 6.23 -4.41
N ILE A 65 13.10 5.95 -3.80
CA ILE A 65 13.25 6.06 -2.35
C ILE A 65 13.45 7.54 -2.01
N SER A 66 12.66 8.06 -1.08
CA SER A 66 12.91 9.38 -0.48
C SER A 66 14.26 9.42 0.26
N GLY A 67 14.91 10.59 0.34
CA GLY A 67 16.17 10.72 1.08
C GLY A 67 16.09 10.19 2.52
N ASN A 68 14.96 10.43 3.20
CA ASN A 68 14.71 9.92 4.55
C ASN A 68 14.58 8.40 4.58
N LEU A 69 13.87 7.77 3.64
CA LEU A 69 13.77 6.30 3.61
C LEU A 69 15.12 5.67 3.27
N LYS A 70 15.94 6.31 2.43
CA LYS A 70 17.32 5.88 2.14
C LYS A 70 18.17 5.95 3.40
N GLU A 71 18.08 7.04 4.14
CA GLU A 71 18.81 7.21 5.41
C GLU A 71 18.29 6.25 6.50
N LEU A 72 16.98 6.01 6.57
CA LEU A 72 16.38 5.06 7.50
C LEU A 72 16.79 3.63 7.15
N ALA A 73 16.84 3.25 5.88
CA ALA A 73 17.08 1.88 5.44
C ALA A 73 18.57 1.55 5.25
N LEU A 74 19.39 2.54 4.87
CA LEU A 74 20.79 2.36 4.46
C LEU A 74 21.76 3.28 5.21
N GLY A 75 21.26 4.10 6.13
CA GLY A 75 22.09 5.02 6.90
C GLY A 75 23.12 4.31 7.77
N THR A 76 24.29 4.92 7.90
CA THR A 76 25.42 4.36 8.66
C THR A 76 25.18 4.26 10.16
N TRP A 77 24.11 4.88 10.67
CA TRP A 77 23.70 4.83 12.07
C TRP A 77 23.37 3.41 12.55
N LYS A 78 23.12 2.47 11.62
CA LYS A 78 22.77 1.08 11.91
C LYS A 78 23.93 0.17 12.32
N ARG A 79 25.18 0.59 12.08
CA ARG A 79 26.37 -0.30 12.12
C ARG A 79 26.52 -1.10 13.42
N ASP A 80 26.04 -0.58 14.54
CA ASP A 80 26.12 -1.25 15.85
C ASP A 80 24.74 -1.43 16.52
N THR A 81 23.68 -1.45 15.72
CA THR A 81 22.31 -1.61 16.23
C THR A 81 21.88 -3.08 16.29
N ARG A 82 20.98 -3.39 17.21
CA ARG A 82 20.35 -4.73 17.35
C ARG A 82 18.98 -4.79 16.69
N GLY A 83 18.82 -4.00 15.64
CA GLY A 83 17.54 -3.77 14.98
C GLY A 83 17.38 -4.54 13.68
N HIS A 84 16.13 -4.89 13.38
CA HIS A 84 15.75 -5.48 12.10
C HIS A 84 14.71 -4.60 11.40
N PHE A 85 14.64 -4.76 10.08
CA PHE A 85 13.64 -4.13 9.23
C PHE A 85 12.85 -5.23 8.52
N ILE A 86 11.53 -5.07 8.45
CA ILE A 86 10.68 -5.79 7.51
C ILE A 86 10.11 -4.76 6.55
N ILE A 87 10.22 -5.04 5.25
CA ILE A 87 9.68 -4.17 4.20
C ILE A 87 8.62 -4.98 3.47
N THR A 88 7.41 -4.45 3.38
CA THR A 88 6.37 -4.99 2.50
C THR A 88 6.27 -4.11 1.27
N THR A 89 6.12 -4.72 0.09
CA THR A 89 6.07 -4.03 -1.19
C THR A 89 5.48 -4.94 -2.26
N ARG A 90 4.88 -4.33 -3.27
CA ARG A 90 4.42 -4.97 -4.52
C ARG A 90 5.48 -4.94 -5.62
N ARG A 91 6.66 -4.37 -5.36
CA ARG A 91 7.76 -4.27 -6.32
C ARG A 91 8.46 -5.62 -6.49
N GLU A 92 9.02 -5.83 -7.68
CA GLU A 92 9.81 -7.01 -7.98
C GLU A 92 11.06 -7.09 -7.07
N PRO A 93 11.38 -8.26 -6.49
CA PRO A 93 12.48 -8.40 -5.55
C PRO A 93 13.85 -8.00 -6.07
N LEU A 94 14.13 -8.11 -7.37
CA LEU A 94 15.38 -7.58 -7.93
C LEU A 94 15.45 -6.06 -7.77
N ALA A 95 14.36 -5.36 -8.10
CA ALA A 95 14.28 -3.91 -7.95
C ALA A 95 14.42 -3.51 -6.46
N VAL A 96 13.78 -4.25 -5.54
CA VAL A 96 13.90 -4.01 -4.09
C VAL A 96 15.33 -4.24 -3.61
N ALA A 97 15.97 -5.33 -4.03
CA ALA A 97 17.34 -5.69 -3.67
C ALA A 97 18.35 -4.63 -4.12
N GLU A 98 18.22 -4.12 -5.35
CA GLU A 98 19.04 -3.02 -5.86
C GLU A 98 18.81 -1.73 -5.08
N THR A 99 17.54 -1.41 -4.83
CA THR A 99 17.09 -0.16 -4.22
C THR A 99 17.50 -0.06 -2.74
N PHE A 100 17.48 -1.18 -2.01
CA PHE A 100 17.82 -1.26 -0.59
C PHE A 100 19.15 -1.98 -0.30
N HIS A 101 19.95 -2.32 -1.32
CA HIS A 101 21.21 -3.06 -1.17
C HIS A 101 21.09 -4.29 -0.25
N ILE A 102 19.97 -5.01 -0.32
CA ILE A 102 19.72 -6.22 0.45
C ILE A 102 20.00 -7.44 -0.43
N ASP A 103 20.45 -8.53 0.18
CA ASP A 103 20.52 -9.82 -0.52
C ASP A 103 19.12 -10.24 -0.98
N LYS A 104 18.98 -10.60 -2.25
CA LYS A 104 17.74 -11.13 -2.83
C LYS A 104 17.20 -12.35 -2.08
N ASN A 105 18.07 -13.12 -1.42
CA ASN A 105 17.67 -14.28 -0.62
C ASN A 105 16.89 -13.88 0.64
N ASN A 106 16.93 -12.60 1.03
CA ASN A 106 16.12 -12.05 2.12
C ASN A 106 14.75 -11.53 1.64
N CYS A 107 14.47 -11.56 0.34
CA CYS A 107 13.17 -11.22 -0.21
C CYS A 107 12.28 -12.47 -0.25
N ASN A 108 11.16 -12.43 0.48
CA ASN A 108 10.18 -13.51 0.50
C ASN A 108 9.00 -13.14 -0.39
N TYR A 109 8.67 -14.00 -1.35
CA TYR A 109 7.49 -13.86 -2.17
C TYR A 109 6.28 -14.42 -1.42
N LEU A 110 5.17 -13.69 -1.45
CA LEU A 110 3.90 -14.19 -0.94
C LEU A 110 3.16 -14.89 -2.07
N GLU A 111 2.87 -16.17 -1.87
CA GLU A 111 2.10 -16.99 -2.81
C GLU A 111 0.60 -16.84 -2.57
N THR A 112 -0.19 -17.19 -3.58
CA THR A 112 -1.63 -17.39 -3.43
C THR A 112 -1.91 -18.66 -2.64
N LEU A 113 -3.08 -18.76 -2.00
CA LEU A 113 -3.49 -20.00 -1.35
C LEU A 113 -3.62 -21.12 -2.38
N SER A 114 -3.22 -22.34 -1.99
CA SER A 114 -3.54 -23.54 -2.76
C SER A 114 -5.06 -23.73 -2.85
N GLU A 115 -5.52 -24.63 -3.73
CA GLU A 115 -6.95 -24.97 -3.78
C GLU A 115 -7.44 -25.49 -2.43
N GLU A 116 -6.68 -26.39 -1.80
CA GLU A 116 -7.00 -26.96 -0.49
C GLU A 116 -7.04 -25.89 0.60
N GLU A 117 -6.01 -25.03 0.67
CA GLU A 117 -5.96 -23.92 1.63
C GLU A 117 -7.12 -22.94 1.42
N GLY A 118 -7.44 -22.63 0.17
CA GLY A 118 -8.55 -21.76 -0.19
C GLY A 118 -9.90 -22.38 0.18
N VAL A 119 -10.11 -23.67 -0.05
CA VAL A 119 -11.33 -24.38 0.38
C VAL A 119 -11.48 -24.32 1.89
N GLN A 120 -10.40 -24.63 2.64
CA GLN A 120 -10.41 -24.54 4.10
C GLN A 120 -10.67 -23.11 4.58
N PHE A 121 -10.06 -22.12 3.94
CA PHE A 121 -10.28 -20.70 4.21
C PHE A 121 -11.77 -20.33 4.04
N MET A 122 -12.39 -20.72 2.93
CA MET A 122 -13.80 -20.43 2.64
C MET A 122 -14.75 -21.10 3.63
N ILE A 123 -14.53 -22.38 3.95
CA ILE A 123 -15.33 -23.11 4.94
C ILE A 123 -15.24 -22.43 6.30
N LYS A 124 -14.02 -22.13 6.76
CA LYS A 124 -13.78 -21.47 8.05
C LYS A 124 -14.45 -20.10 8.11
N ARG A 125 -14.40 -19.33 7.03
CA ARG A 125 -14.91 -17.95 7.03
C ARG A 125 -16.43 -17.87 6.94
N THR A 126 -17.04 -18.79 6.18
CA THR A 126 -18.49 -18.87 6.00
C THR A 126 -19.19 -19.65 7.11
N GLU A 127 -18.48 -20.52 7.83
CA GLU A 127 -19.03 -21.52 8.76
C GLU A 127 -20.01 -22.49 8.06
N MET A 128 -19.85 -22.66 6.75
CA MET A 128 -20.66 -23.55 5.92
C MET A 128 -19.79 -24.70 5.42
N SER A 129 -20.04 -25.90 5.95
CA SER A 129 -19.41 -27.15 5.49
C SER A 129 -20.49 -28.15 5.11
N ASP A 130 -20.79 -28.23 3.82
CA ASP A 130 -21.61 -29.30 3.26
C ASP A 130 -20.79 -29.99 2.17
N GLU A 131 -20.70 -31.32 2.22
CA GLU A 131 -19.95 -32.14 1.26
C GLU A 131 -20.43 -31.87 -0.17
N CYS A 132 -21.73 -31.61 -0.38
CA CYS A 132 -22.28 -31.25 -1.68
C CYS A 132 -21.75 -29.90 -2.21
N SER A 133 -21.20 -29.04 -1.36
CA SER A 133 -20.71 -27.72 -1.71
C SER A 133 -19.22 -27.69 -2.06
N ILE A 134 -18.43 -28.71 -1.71
CA ILE A 134 -16.97 -28.71 -1.88
C ILE A 134 -16.56 -28.42 -3.33
N GLY A 135 -17.20 -29.07 -4.31
CA GLY A 135 -16.90 -28.82 -5.72
C GLY A 135 -17.20 -27.39 -6.18
N SER A 136 -18.22 -26.74 -5.61
CA SER A 136 -18.53 -25.33 -5.90
C SER A 136 -17.54 -24.38 -5.22
N ILE A 137 -17.06 -24.73 -4.02
CA ILE A 137 -16.06 -23.96 -3.28
C ILE A 137 -14.72 -24.02 -4.02
N SER A 138 -14.24 -25.21 -4.36
CA SER A 138 -13.01 -25.43 -5.13
C SER A 138 -13.04 -24.65 -6.44
N LYS A 139 -14.13 -24.75 -7.22
CA LYS A 139 -14.28 -23.98 -8.45
C LYS A 139 -14.23 -22.47 -8.19
N LEU A 140 -14.88 -21.98 -7.13
CA LEU A 140 -14.84 -20.56 -6.78
C LEU A 140 -13.45 -20.10 -6.35
N VAL A 141 -12.70 -20.91 -5.61
CA VAL A 141 -11.32 -20.62 -5.20
C VAL A 141 -10.42 -20.46 -6.42
N ASN A 142 -10.53 -21.38 -7.37
CA ASN A 142 -9.79 -21.32 -8.64
C ASN A 142 -10.18 -20.10 -9.48
N GLU A 143 -11.48 -19.78 -9.55
CA GLU A 143 -11.99 -18.61 -10.27
C GLU A 143 -11.55 -17.27 -9.65
N LEU A 144 -11.26 -17.26 -8.35
CA LEU A 144 -10.71 -16.10 -7.62
C LEU A 144 -9.17 -16.14 -7.52
N GLY A 145 -8.53 -17.14 -8.15
CA GLY A 145 -7.08 -17.28 -8.22
C GLY A 145 -6.40 -17.53 -6.88
N GLY A 146 -7.11 -18.09 -5.89
CA GLY A 146 -6.53 -18.34 -4.56
C GLY A 146 -6.10 -17.08 -3.78
N LEU A 147 -6.49 -15.88 -4.23
CA LEU A 147 -6.11 -14.61 -3.60
C LEU A 147 -6.84 -14.44 -2.27
N PRO A 148 -6.15 -14.39 -1.11
CA PRO A 148 -6.81 -14.33 0.21
C PRO A 148 -7.85 -13.20 0.33
N LEU A 149 -7.55 -12.01 -0.22
CA LEU A 149 -8.47 -10.88 -0.18
C LEU A 149 -9.73 -11.11 -1.02
N ALA A 150 -9.59 -11.72 -2.20
CA ALA A 150 -10.74 -12.02 -3.07
C ALA A 150 -11.64 -13.08 -2.44
N LEU A 151 -11.03 -14.11 -1.83
CA LEU A 151 -11.73 -15.15 -1.08
C LEU A 151 -12.45 -14.57 0.14
N GLU A 152 -11.80 -13.70 0.91
CA GLU A 152 -12.41 -13.01 2.06
C GLU A 152 -13.64 -12.22 1.65
N GLN A 153 -13.56 -11.45 0.55
CA GLN A 153 -14.68 -10.67 0.05
C GLN A 153 -15.84 -11.56 -0.42
N ALA A 154 -15.55 -12.68 -1.10
CA ALA A 154 -16.56 -13.64 -1.53
C ALA A 154 -17.22 -14.34 -0.33
N ALA A 155 -16.42 -14.83 0.62
CA ALA A 155 -16.89 -15.47 1.84
C ALA A 155 -17.76 -14.53 2.68
N ALA A 156 -17.33 -13.27 2.85
CA ALA A 156 -18.11 -12.26 3.56
C ALA A 156 -19.47 -12.01 2.88
N HIS A 157 -19.51 -11.88 1.55
CA HIS A 157 -20.77 -11.73 0.82
C HIS A 157 -21.68 -12.97 1.00
N ILE A 158 -21.11 -14.18 0.91
CA ILE A 158 -21.82 -15.44 1.11
C ILE A 158 -22.44 -15.51 2.51
N LYS A 159 -21.64 -15.21 3.54
CA LYS A 159 -22.08 -15.22 4.94
C LYS A 159 -23.11 -14.15 5.23
N CYS A 160 -22.87 -12.91 4.81
CA CYS A 160 -23.78 -11.80 5.10
C CYS A 160 -25.14 -11.94 4.38
N LEU A 161 -25.15 -12.48 3.17
CA LEU A 161 -26.39 -12.66 2.40
C LEU A 161 -26.97 -14.08 2.51
N GLN A 162 -26.35 -14.96 3.30
CA GLN A 162 -26.78 -16.35 3.50
C GLN A 162 -27.06 -17.08 2.17
N CYS A 163 -26.25 -16.82 1.13
CA CYS A 163 -26.42 -17.44 -0.18
C CYS A 163 -25.49 -18.64 -0.35
N SER A 164 -25.88 -19.65 -1.13
CA SER A 164 -24.99 -20.79 -1.39
C SER A 164 -23.77 -20.41 -2.24
N PHE A 165 -22.69 -21.16 -2.10
CA PHE A 165 -21.49 -21.02 -2.95
C PHE A 165 -21.82 -21.10 -4.44
N LYS A 166 -22.69 -22.04 -4.83
CA LYS A 166 -23.16 -22.22 -6.21
C LYS A 166 -23.87 -20.96 -6.73
N HIS A 167 -24.70 -20.33 -5.90
CA HIS A 167 -25.40 -19.10 -6.28
C HIS A 167 -24.41 -17.94 -6.46
N TYR A 168 -23.47 -17.77 -5.53
CA TYR A 168 -22.43 -16.75 -5.65
C TYR A 168 -21.59 -16.95 -6.92
N LEU A 169 -21.14 -18.18 -7.18
CA LEU A 169 -20.33 -18.53 -8.35
C LEU A 169 -21.05 -18.18 -9.66
N ALA A 170 -22.33 -18.55 -9.79
CA ALA A 170 -23.11 -18.19 -10.98
C ALA A 170 -23.23 -16.67 -11.19
N LYS A 171 -23.40 -15.90 -10.09
CA LYS A 171 -23.44 -14.43 -10.13
C LYS A 171 -22.08 -13.84 -10.53
N PHE A 172 -20.99 -14.39 -10.02
CA PHE A 172 -19.63 -14.00 -10.35
C PHE A 172 -19.33 -14.24 -11.84
N GLU A 173 -19.60 -15.45 -12.35
CA GLU A 173 -19.40 -15.81 -13.76
C GLU A 173 -20.18 -14.89 -14.70
N LYS A 174 -21.46 -14.60 -14.37
CA LYS A 174 -22.29 -13.67 -15.15
C LYS A 174 -21.71 -12.26 -15.20
N LYS A 175 -21.25 -11.73 -14.05
CA LYS A 175 -20.61 -10.40 -14.00
C LYS A 175 -19.32 -10.36 -14.80
N ARG A 176 -18.47 -11.39 -14.68
CA ARG A 176 -17.22 -11.49 -15.43
C ARG A 176 -17.45 -11.51 -16.94
N LEU A 177 -18.43 -12.30 -17.41
CA LEU A 177 -18.79 -12.35 -18.83
C LEU A 177 -19.26 -10.98 -19.34
N LYS A 178 -20.02 -10.23 -18.54
CA LYS A 178 -20.44 -8.87 -18.88
C LYS A 178 -19.24 -7.93 -19.00
N TYR A 179 -18.37 -7.90 -17.99
CA TYR A 179 -17.16 -7.07 -17.98
C TYR A 179 -16.26 -7.36 -19.19
N ASN A 180 -16.07 -8.65 -19.51
CA ASN A 180 -15.27 -9.06 -20.67
C ASN A 180 -15.87 -8.61 -22.00
N LYS A 181 -17.21 -8.61 -22.15
CA LYS A 181 -17.85 -8.09 -23.37
C LYS A 181 -17.64 -6.59 -23.52
N GLU A 182 -17.78 -5.84 -22.43
CA GLU A 182 -17.62 -4.38 -22.44
C GLU A 182 -16.18 -3.94 -22.75
N HIS A 183 -15.17 -4.71 -22.29
CA HIS A 183 -13.77 -4.34 -22.42
C HIS A 183 -13.02 -5.06 -23.56
N LYS A 184 -13.56 -6.13 -24.15
CA LYS A 184 -13.03 -6.72 -25.39
C LYS A 184 -13.56 -6.08 -26.67
N SER A 185 -14.63 -5.29 -26.61
CA SER A 185 -15.11 -4.50 -27.76
C SER A 185 -14.36 -3.18 -27.98
N SER A 186 -13.32 -2.90 -27.17
CA SER A 186 -12.52 -1.68 -27.21
C SER A 186 -11.04 -1.91 -27.55
N VAL A 187 -10.69 -3.10 -28.06
CA VAL A 187 -9.34 -3.44 -28.55
C VAL A 187 -9.42 -3.88 -30.00
#